data_AF-A0A3T0L3T8-F1
#
_entry.id   AF-A0A3T0L3T8-F1
#
_cell.length_a   1.000
_cell.length_b   1.000
_cell.length_c   1.000
_cell.angle_alpha   90.00
_cell.angle_beta   90.00
_cell.angle_gamma   90.00
#
_symmetry.space_group_name_H-M   'P 1'
#
loop_
_entity.id
_entity.type
_entity.pdbx_description
1 polymer ?
#
loop_
_entity_poly.entity_id
_entity_poly.type
_entity_poly.pdbx_seq_one_letter_code
_entity_poly.pdbx_strand_id
1 'polypeptide(L)'
;MKLNRSSLIALALTSQLFAISPYIDGYRAYIRYVKHIPKYGIKAPELLKKLNVRNEEDLLNLFKNNAKPLIEKTKRFNPKAAEGLEKIIKRGKLKQLKVFLFNVLNGEIPAGCM
;
A
#
# COMPACT_ATOMS: atom_id res chain seq x y z
N MET A 1 -2.22 -47.53 -33.81
CA MET A 1 -3.17 -46.67 -33.05
C MET A 1 -2.86 -45.21 -33.35
N LYS A 2 -3.83 -44.49 -33.92
CA LYS A 2 -3.80 -43.03 -34.12
C LYS A 2 -4.19 -42.35 -32.80
N LEU A 3 -3.34 -41.45 -32.29
CA LEU A 3 -3.71 -40.33 -31.41
C LEU A 3 -2.74 -39.18 -31.76
N ASN A 4 -3.09 -38.37 -32.76
CA ASN A 4 -3.80 -37.10 -32.70
C ASN A 4 -2.91 -35.94 -32.22
N ARG A 5 -2.57 -35.05 -33.17
CA ARG A 5 -1.81 -33.79 -33.01
C ARG A 5 -2.53 -32.71 -32.17
N SER A 6 -3.36 -33.13 -31.22
CA SER A 6 -4.22 -32.25 -30.41
C SER A 6 -3.54 -31.79 -29.11
N SER A 7 -2.36 -32.31 -28.78
CA SER A 7 -1.69 -32.04 -27.49
C SER A 7 -0.94 -30.71 -27.43
N LEU A 8 -0.92 -29.92 -28.51
CA LEU A 8 -0.17 -28.64 -28.57
C LEU A 8 -0.99 -27.39 -28.20
N ILE A 9 -2.27 -27.52 -27.83
CA ILE A 9 -3.10 -26.39 -27.39
C ILE A 9 -3.19 -26.31 -25.85
N ALA A 10 -2.71 -27.33 -25.13
CA ALA A 10 -2.74 -27.38 -23.66
C ALA A 10 -1.68 -26.50 -22.96
N LEU A 11 -0.93 -25.70 -23.72
CA LEU A 11 0.06 -24.75 -23.19
C LEU A 11 -0.27 -23.29 -23.56
N ALA A 12 -1.55 -22.96 -23.80
CA ALA A 12 -2.06 -21.63 -23.47
C ALA A 12 -2.16 -21.54 -21.94
N LEU A 13 -0.99 -21.62 -21.30
CA LEU A 13 -0.75 -21.42 -19.88
C LEU A 13 -1.43 -20.11 -19.51
N THR A 14 -2.50 -20.29 -18.76
CA THR A 14 -3.20 -19.35 -17.92
C THR A 14 -2.21 -18.62 -17.00
N SER A 15 -1.38 -17.72 -17.54
CA SER A 15 -0.86 -16.61 -16.75
C SER A 15 -2.02 -15.64 -16.55
N GLN A 16 -3.01 -16.05 -15.77
CA GLN A 16 -3.85 -15.10 -15.07
C GLN A 16 -2.89 -14.29 -14.23
N LEU A 17 -2.47 -13.13 -14.75
CA LEU A 17 -1.90 -12.06 -13.96
C LEU A 17 -2.96 -11.78 -12.90
N PHE A 18 -2.85 -12.44 -11.73
CA PHE A 18 -3.76 -12.21 -10.63
C PHE A 18 -3.67 -10.72 -10.32
N ALA A 19 -4.70 -9.97 -10.73
CA ALA A 19 -4.79 -8.55 -10.45
C ALA A 19 -4.91 -8.43 -8.93
N ILE A 20 -3.79 -8.17 -8.26
CA ILE A 20 -3.78 -7.90 -6.83
C ILE A 20 -4.59 -6.62 -6.64
N SER A 21 -5.58 -6.65 -5.75
CA SER A 21 -6.41 -5.47 -5.51
C SER A 21 -5.53 -4.29 -5.05
N PRO A 22 -5.86 -3.04 -5.42
CA PRO A 22 -5.07 -1.87 -5.01
C PRO A 22 -4.90 -1.75 -3.49
N TYR A 23 -5.89 -2.21 -2.73
CA TYR A 23 -5.83 -2.31 -1.28
C TYR A 23 -4.72 -3.26 -0.80
N ILE A 24 -4.69 -4.50 -1.30
CA ILE A 24 -3.69 -5.49 -0.90
C ILE A 24 -2.28 -5.08 -1.35
N ASP A 25 -2.15 -4.50 -2.54
CA ASP A 25 -0.85 -4.02 -3.00
C ASP A 25 -0.35 -2.83 -2.17
N GLY A 26 -1.26 -1.94 -1.76
CA GLY A 26 -0.98 -0.82 -0.86
C GLY A 26 -0.55 -1.30 0.52
N TYR A 27 -1.27 -2.26 1.10
CA TYR A 27 -0.90 -2.91 2.35
C TYR A 27 0.49 -3.55 2.28
N ARG A 28 0.79 -4.33 1.23
CA ARG A 28 2.10 -4.97 1.02
C ARG A 28 3.24 -3.95 0.92
N ALA A 29 3.02 -2.84 0.21
CA ALA A 29 3.97 -1.75 0.15
C ALA A 29 4.18 -1.12 1.52
N TYR A 30 3.10 -0.84 2.24
CA TYR A 30 3.14 -0.24 3.56
C TYR A 30 3.90 -1.10 4.57
N ILE A 31 3.60 -2.40 4.65
CA ILE A 31 4.31 -3.27 5.60
C ILE A 31 5.80 -3.36 5.31
N ARG A 32 6.15 -3.44 4.02
CA ARG A 32 7.53 -3.62 3.56
C ARG A 32 8.39 -2.39 3.83
N TYR A 33 7.84 -1.19 3.66
CA TYR A 33 8.64 0.04 3.68
C TYR A 33 8.35 0.95 4.86
N VAL A 34 7.24 0.78 5.57
CA VAL A 34 6.84 1.66 6.68
C VAL A 34 6.68 0.86 7.97
N LYS A 35 5.85 -0.20 7.98
CA LYS A 35 5.54 -0.92 9.24
C LYS A 35 6.72 -1.72 9.79
N HIS A 36 7.45 -2.44 8.93
CA HIS A 36 8.52 -3.36 9.38
C HIS A 36 9.91 -2.71 9.34
N ILE A 37 10.01 -1.38 9.44
CA ILE A 37 11.29 -0.73 9.68
C ILE A 37 11.77 -1.10 11.09
N PRO A 38 12.96 -1.68 11.27
CA PRO A 38 13.48 -1.99 12.60
C PRO A 38 13.51 -0.74 13.48
N LYS A 39 12.95 -0.82 14.70
CA LYS A 39 12.85 0.27 15.71
C LYS A 39 12.01 1.50 15.34
N TYR A 40 11.76 1.75 14.06
CA TYR A 40 11.06 2.96 13.58
C TYR A 40 9.74 2.67 12.86
N GLY A 41 9.34 1.40 12.80
CA GLY A 41 8.10 0.99 12.17
C GLY A 41 6.88 1.60 12.82
N ILE A 42 5.87 1.96 12.02
CA ILE A 42 4.59 2.51 12.52
C ILE A 42 3.40 1.81 11.87
N LYS A 43 2.41 1.43 12.69
CA LYS A 43 1.16 0.83 12.20
C LYS A 43 0.29 1.87 11.51
N ALA A 44 -0.48 1.47 10.50
CA ALA A 44 -1.29 2.42 9.73
C ALA A 44 -2.32 3.20 10.60
N PRO A 45 -3.05 2.57 11.54
CA PRO A 45 -3.93 3.31 12.45
C PRO A 45 -3.16 4.32 13.32
N GLU A 46 -1.98 3.94 13.82
CA GLU A 46 -1.13 4.83 14.61
C GLU A 46 -0.61 6.01 13.79
N LEU A 47 -0.23 5.77 12.53
CA LEU A 47 0.18 6.81 11.59
C LEU A 47 -0.95 7.83 11.37
N LEU A 48 -2.17 7.36 11.07
CA LEU A 48 -3.34 8.23 10.87
C LEU A 48 -3.66 9.05 12.14
N LYS A 49 -3.57 8.41 13.31
CA LYS A 49 -3.74 9.09 14.60
C LYS A 49 -2.70 10.19 14.81
N LYS A 50 -1.41 9.93 14.58
CA LYS A 50 -0.33 10.94 14.71
C LYS A 50 -0.45 12.07 13.68
N LEU A 51 -1.05 11.81 12.53
CA LEU A 51 -1.34 12.81 11.51
C LEU A 51 -2.63 13.60 11.77
N ASN A 52 -3.36 13.29 12.86
CA ASN A 52 -4.66 13.85 13.22
C ASN A 52 -5.68 13.74 12.07
N VAL A 53 -5.71 12.59 11.39
CA VAL A 53 -6.71 12.30 10.35
C VAL A 53 -7.98 11.78 11.03
N ARG A 54 -9.09 12.51 10.86
CA ARG A 54 -10.39 12.16 11.46
C ARG A 54 -11.43 11.74 10.42
N ASN A 55 -11.28 12.20 9.19
CA ASN A 55 -12.21 11.94 8.10
C ASN A 55 -11.48 11.82 6.76
N GLU A 56 -12.23 11.52 5.71
CA GLU A 56 -11.71 11.33 4.36
C GLU A 56 -11.06 12.59 3.80
N GLU A 57 -11.58 13.77 4.13
CA GLU A 57 -11.04 15.05 3.65
C GLU A 57 -9.63 15.32 4.22
N ASP A 58 -9.44 15.07 5.51
CA ASP A 58 -8.13 15.13 6.16
C ASP A 58 -7.13 14.23 5.43
N LEU A 59 -7.54 13.01 5.10
CA LEU A 59 -6.71 12.06 4.36
C LEU A 59 -6.42 12.56 2.94
N LEU A 60 -7.42 13.04 2.21
CA LEU A 60 -7.26 13.57 0.85
C LEU A 60 -6.29 14.75 0.81
N ASN A 61 -6.33 15.62 1.82
CA ASN A 61 -5.40 16.73 1.97
C ASN A 61 -3.94 16.27 2.11
N LEU A 62 -3.69 15.10 2.71
CA LEU A 62 -2.35 14.53 2.82
C LEU A 62 -1.79 14.06 1.47
N PHE A 63 -2.65 13.71 0.51
CA PHE A 63 -2.28 13.21 -0.82
C PHE A 63 -2.10 14.31 -1.88
N LYS A 64 -2.39 15.58 -1.55
CA LYS A 64 -2.11 16.72 -2.44
C LYS A 64 -0.63 16.81 -2.81
N ASN A 65 -0.33 17.35 -3.99
CA ASN A 65 1.05 17.56 -4.47
C ASN A 65 1.91 16.29 -4.38
N ASN A 66 1.43 15.17 -4.94
CA ASN A 66 2.10 13.86 -4.87
C ASN A 66 2.41 13.40 -3.43
N ALA A 67 1.47 13.61 -2.52
CA ALA A 67 1.59 13.31 -1.09
C ALA A 67 2.76 14.00 -0.37
N LYS A 68 3.19 15.17 -0.85
CA LYS A 68 4.17 16.00 -0.14
C LYS A 68 3.74 16.32 1.32
N PRO A 69 2.47 16.69 1.61
CA PRO A 69 2.05 16.94 3.00
C PRO A 69 2.12 15.70 3.89
N LEU A 70 1.80 14.51 3.36
CA LEU A 70 1.94 13.24 4.07
C LEU A 70 3.39 13.01 4.52
N ILE A 71 4.34 13.18 3.60
CA ILE A 71 5.78 12.99 3.89
C ILE A 71 6.25 14.01 4.92
N GLU A 72 5.98 15.30 4.71
CA GLU A 72 6.47 16.38 5.57
C GLU A 72 5.92 16.26 7.00
N LYS A 73 4.62 15.98 7.16
CA LYS A 73 4.03 15.78 8.49
C LYS A 73 4.58 14.53 9.16
N THR A 74 4.74 13.43 8.43
CA THR A 74 5.33 12.19 8.97
C THR A 74 6.77 12.41 9.42
N LYS A 75 7.56 13.17 8.65
CA LYS A 75 8.97 13.45 8.93
C LYS A 75 9.18 14.16 10.27
N ARG A 76 8.19 14.94 10.75
CA ARG A 76 8.25 15.66 12.03
C ARG A 76 8.29 14.73 13.24
N PHE A 77 7.68 13.54 13.17
CA PHE A 77 7.64 12.61 14.30
C PHE A 77 8.31 11.26 14.01
N ASN A 78 8.50 10.90 12.73
CA ASN A 78 9.16 9.67 12.34
C ASN A 78 9.83 9.82 10.96
N PRO A 79 11.08 10.33 10.90
CA PRO A 79 11.83 10.49 9.65
C PRO A 79 11.98 9.21 8.85
N LYS A 80 12.16 8.06 9.51
CA LYS A 80 12.33 6.76 8.84
C LYS A 80 11.04 6.24 8.20
N ALA A 81 9.90 6.42 8.86
CA ALA A 81 8.61 6.16 8.23
C ALA A 81 8.38 7.07 7.01
N ALA A 82 8.79 8.34 7.08
CA ALA A 82 8.69 9.28 5.95
C ALA A 82 9.54 8.82 4.75
N GLU A 83 10.78 8.36 4.96
CA GLU A 83 11.62 7.73 3.92
C GLU A 83 10.92 6.50 3.31
N GLY A 84 10.25 5.70 4.14
CA GLY A 84 9.43 4.57 3.71
C GLY A 84 8.29 4.96 2.79
N LEU A 85 7.56 6.02 3.13
CA LEU A 85 6.47 6.59 2.33
C LEU A 85 7.00 7.15 0.99
N GLU A 86 8.12 7.87 1.01
CA GLU A 86 8.80 8.32 -0.22
C GLU A 86 9.14 7.15 -1.15
N LYS A 87 9.63 6.03 -0.59
CA LYS A 87 9.97 4.83 -1.37
C LYS A 87 8.75 4.18 -2.02
N ILE A 88 7.59 4.19 -1.35
CA ILE A 88 6.32 3.72 -1.94
C ILE A 88 5.92 4.60 -3.12
N ILE A 89 6.02 5.92 -2.97
CA ILE A 89 5.64 6.90 -4.00
C ILE A 89 6.57 6.81 -5.21
N LYS A 90 7.90 6.77 -4.99
CA LYS A 90 8.91 6.58 -6.05
C LYS A 90 8.72 5.27 -6.84
N ARG A 91 8.10 4.26 -6.25
CA ARG A 91 7.76 2.98 -6.90
C ARG A 91 6.42 3.01 -7.64
N GLY A 92 5.80 4.17 -7.81
CA GLY A 92 4.53 4.32 -8.52
C GLY A 92 3.31 3.83 -7.74
N LYS A 93 3.44 3.58 -6.43
CA LYS A 93 2.37 3.00 -5.60
C LYS A 93 1.54 4.01 -4.82
N LEU A 94 1.53 5.28 -5.25
CA LEU A 94 0.80 6.36 -4.59
C LEU A 94 -0.71 6.06 -4.51
N LYS A 95 -1.31 5.59 -5.61
CA LYS A 95 -2.74 5.24 -5.67
C LYS A 95 -3.08 4.11 -4.70
N GLN A 96 -2.26 3.07 -4.67
CA GLN A 96 -2.44 1.90 -3.81
C GLN A 96 -2.28 2.28 -2.33
N LEU A 97 -1.29 3.12 -2.00
CA LEU A 97 -1.12 3.66 -0.66
C LEU A 97 -2.36 4.46 -0.21
N LYS A 98 -2.92 5.28 -1.09
CA LYS A 98 -4.16 6.03 -0.82
C LYS A 98 -5.32 5.10 -0.53
N VAL A 99 -5.56 4.11 -1.39
CA VAL A 99 -6.63 3.12 -1.20
C VAL A 99 -6.45 2.38 0.12
N PHE A 100 -5.22 1.95 0.43
CA PHE A 100 -4.94 1.25 1.68
C PHE A 100 -5.24 2.12 2.91
N LEU A 101 -4.72 3.35 2.98
CA LEU A 101 -4.94 4.22 4.15
C LEU A 101 -6.41 4.64 4.29
N PHE A 102 -7.14 4.77 3.19
CA PHE A 102 -8.57 5.07 3.20
C PHE A 102 -9.40 3.92 3.78
N ASN A 103 -9.11 2.68 3.39
CA ASN A 103 -9.77 1.51 3.96
C ASN A 103 -9.45 1.34 5.46
N VAL A 104 -8.19 1.59 5.85
CA VAL A 104 -7.80 1.62 7.28
C VAL A 104 -8.57 2.68 8.06
N LEU A 105 -8.77 3.88 7.49
CA LEU A 105 -9.58 4.94 8.10
C LEU A 105 -11.04 4.48 8.31
N ASN A 106 -11.58 3.70 7.38
CA ASN A 106 -12.94 3.15 7.43
C ASN A 106 -13.07 1.86 8.27
N GLY A 107 -12.02 1.47 9.00
CA GLY A 107 -12.04 0.32 9.91
C GLY A 107 -11.63 -1.00 9.27
N GLU A 108 -11.32 -1.04 7.98
CA GLU A 108 -10.77 -2.23 7.32
C GLU A 108 -9.27 -2.36 7.63
N ILE A 109 -8.96 -2.85 8.81
CA ILE A 109 -7.59 -3.05 9.27
C ILE A 109 -7.19 -4.51 9.01
N PRO A 110 -6.21 -4.79 8.14
CA PRO A 110 -5.72 -6.15 7.95
C PRO A 110 -5.13 -6.68 9.26
N ALA A 111 -5.26 -7.98 9.53
CA ALA A 111 -4.78 -8.59 10.79
C ALA A 111 -3.31 -8.26 11.12
N GLY A 112 -2.46 -8.09 10.09
CA GLY A 112 -1.08 -7.65 10.24
C GLY A 112 -0.87 -6.15 10.41
N CYS A 113 -1.91 -5.34 10.65
CA CYS A 113 -1.84 -3.88 10.85
C CYS A 113 -2.49 -3.40 12.15
N MET A 114 -3.14 -4.30 12.90
CA MET A 114 -3.54 -4.07 14.30
C MET A 114 -2.33 -3.96 15.21
#